data_AF-A0A927NGY6-F1
#
_entry.id   AF-A0A927NGY6-F1
#
_cell.length_a   1.000
_cell.length_b   1.000
_cell.length_c   1.000
_cell.angle_alpha   90.00
_cell.angle_beta   90.00
_cell.angle_gamma   90.00
#
_symmetry.space_group_name_H-M   'P 1'
#
loop_
_entity.id
_entity.type
_entity.pdbx_description
1 polymer ?
#
loop_
_entity_poly.entity_id
_entity_poly.type
_entity_poly.pdbx_seq_one_letter_code
_entity_poly.pdbx_strand_id
1 'polypeptide(L)'
;MKTLNKIREDLKDIRYYYSRKEIFEKVSDSVGENTILEKIDLYNNAIRSASPRLYDLYVSLYLGNQTQESLADRLGYTIEYISRLNSQLVKFLYTKLSKGDN
;
A
#
# COMPACT_ATOMS: atom_id res chain seq x y z
N MET A 1 7.45 -17.84 0.24
CA MET A 1 6.78 -17.38 1.48
C MET A 1 7.14 -15.92 1.77
N LYS A 2 6.21 -14.99 1.57
CA LYS A 2 6.40 -13.59 2.00
C LYS A 2 6.51 -13.54 3.53
N THR A 3 7.18 -12.53 4.08
CA THR A 3 7.20 -12.24 5.52
C THR A 3 6.44 -10.95 5.80
N LEU A 4 5.99 -10.71 7.04
CA LEU A 4 5.38 -9.43 7.42
C LEU A 4 6.29 -8.24 7.12
N ASN A 5 7.62 -8.41 7.28
CA ASN A 5 8.59 -7.38 6.93
C ASN A 5 8.61 -7.13 5.43
N LYS A 6 8.54 -8.17 4.59
CA LYS A 6 8.46 -8.00 3.14
C LYS A 6 7.20 -7.24 2.71
N ILE A 7 6.06 -7.48 3.35
CA ILE A 7 4.84 -6.68 3.12
C ILE A 7 5.07 -5.21 3.43
N ARG A 8 5.72 -4.89 4.55
CA ARG A 8 6.02 -3.50 4.91
C ARG A 8 6.97 -2.82 3.92
N GLU A 9 8.02 -3.51 3.49
CA GLU A 9 8.95 -2.96 2.49
C GLU A 9 8.25 -2.75 1.14
N ASP A 10 7.48 -3.73 0.67
CA ASP A 10 6.69 -3.60 -0.56
C ASP A 10 5.72 -2.39 -0.50
N LEU A 11 5.06 -2.18 0.63
CA LEU A 11 4.18 -1.03 0.85
C LEU A 11 4.93 0.30 0.86
N LYS A 12 6.17 0.35 1.35
CA LYS A 12 7.04 1.54 1.25
C LYS A 12 7.40 1.84 -0.20
N ASP A 13 7.75 0.81 -0.98
CA ASP A 13 8.07 0.98 -2.40
C ASP A 13 6.85 1.51 -3.18
N ILE A 14 5.67 0.95 -2.92
CA ILE A 14 4.40 1.41 -3.52
C ILE A 14 4.17 2.88 -3.17
N ARG A 15 4.27 3.25 -1.90
CA ARG A 15 4.13 4.65 -1.47
C ARG A 15 5.12 5.58 -2.15
N TYR A 16 6.37 5.14 -2.30
CA TYR A 16 7.41 5.91 -2.96
C TYR A 16 7.13 6.09 -4.45
N TYR A 17 6.63 5.06 -5.13
CA TYR A 17 6.18 5.20 -6.50
C TYR A 17 5.10 6.29 -6.61
N TYR A 18 4.06 6.25 -5.77
CA TYR A 18 2.99 7.25 -5.81
C TYR A 18 3.42 8.66 -5.38
N SER A 19 4.42 8.79 -4.50
CA SER A 19 4.99 10.11 -4.17
C SER A 19 5.80 10.73 -5.31
N ARG A 20 6.19 9.92 -6.31
CA ARG A 20 7.02 10.31 -7.46
C ARG A 20 6.38 9.94 -8.80
N LYS A 21 5.06 9.69 -8.82
CA LYS A 21 4.35 9.07 -9.94
C LYS A 21 4.63 9.78 -11.27
N GLU A 22 4.55 11.11 -11.28
CA GLU A 22 4.82 11.91 -12.48
C GLU A 22 6.22 11.71 -13.05
N ILE A 23 7.23 11.46 -12.22
CA ILE A 23 8.58 11.18 -12.72
C ILE A 23 8.63 9.79 -13.32
N PHE A 24 8.05 8.78 -12.66
CA PHE A 24 8.02 7.43 -13.19
C PHE A 24 7.27 7.35 -14.53
N GLU A 25 6.16 8.07 -14.68
CA GLU A 25 5.40 8.16 -15.93
C GLU A 25 6.16 8.93 -17.02
N LYS A 26 6.97 9.95 -16.67
CA LYS A 26 7.78 10.67 -17.67
C LYS A 26 8.96 9.86 -18.18
N VAL A 27 9.59 9.06 -17.32
CA VAL A 27 10.79 8.30 -17.70
C VAL A 27 10.46 6.92 -18.29
N SER A 28 9.21 6.46 -18.22
CA SER A 28 8.81 5.16 -18.77
C SER A 28 9.02 5.08 -20.28
N ASP A 29 8.85 6.19 -20.99
CA ASP A 29 9.09 6.26 -22.44
C ASP A 29 10.58 6.09 -22.80
N SER A 30 11.48 6.31 -21.85
CA SER A 30 12.94 6.25 -22.06
C SER A 30 13.57 4.95 -21.54
N VAL A 31 13.20 4.52 -20.35
CA VAL A 31 13.81 3.36 -19.65
C VAL A 31 12.88 2.13 -19.65
N GLY A 32 11.62 2.31 -20.06
CA GLY A 32 10.57 1.32 -19.89
C GLY A 32 9.84 1.47 -18.53
N GLU A 33 8.76 0.73 -18.39
CA GLU A 33 7.98 0.69 -17.15
C GLU A 33 8.79 0.09 -15.99
N ASN A 34 8.63 0.66 -14.79
CA ASN A 34 9.28 0.13 -13.60
C ASN A 34 8.54 -1.14 -13.13
N THR A 35 9.28 -2.19 -12.78
CA THR A 35 8.74 -3.48 -12.29
C THR A 35 7.90 -3.35 -11.02
N ILE A 36 7.93 -2.20 -10.34
CA ILE A 36 7.02 -1.88 -9.25
C ILE A 36 5.54 -1.91 -9.67
N LEU A 37 5.21 -1.69 -10.95
CA LEU A 37 3.83 -1.74 -11.44
C LEU A 37 3.20 -3.12 -11.23
N GLU A 38 3.92 -4.21 -11.51
CA GLU A 38 3.47 -5.58 -11.23
C GLU A 38 3.16 -5.79 -9.75
N LYS A 39 4.01 -5.20 -8.88
CA LYS A 39 3.80 -5.23 -7.43
C LYS A 39 2.57 -4.43 -7.04
N ILE A 40 2.38 -3.23 -7.61
CA ILE A 40 1.21 -2.40 -7.35
C ILE A 40 -0.06 -3.17 -7.70
N ASP A 41 -0.11 -3.82 -8.86
CA ASP A 41 -1.27 -4.60 -9.29
C ASP A 41 -1.57 -5.78 -8.37
N LEU A 42 -0.53 -6.49 -7.91
CA LEU A 42 -0.68 -7.57 -6.94
C LEU A 42 -1.34 -7.09 -5.64
N TYR A 43 -0.90 -5.95 -5.10
CA TYR A 43 -1.45 -5.41 -3.85
C TYR A 43 -2.84 -4.79 -4.06
N ASN A 44 -3.06 -4.11 -5.18
CA ASN A 44 -4.37 -3.60 -5.59
C ASN A 44 -5.39 -4.74 -5.67
N ASN A 45 -5.02 -5.87 -6.30
CA ASN A 45 -5.90 -7.02 -6.38
C ASN A 45 -6.19 -7.65 -5.00
N ALA A 46 -5.18 -7.74 -4.13
CA ALA A 46 -5.36 -8.26 -2.78
C ALA A 46 -6.33 -7.42 -1.94
N ILE A 47 -6.27 -6.08 -2.07
CA ILE A 47 -7.07 -5.16 -1.25
C ILE A 47 -8.55 -5.12 -1.63
N ARG A 48 -8.92 -5.52 -2.86
CA ARG A 48 -10.32 -5.50 -3.36
C ARG A 48 -11.29 -6.29 -2.49
N SER A 49 -10.80 -7.29 -1.75
CA SER A 49 -11.61 -8.14 -0.85
C SER A 49 -11.53 -7.73 0.62
N ALA A 50 -10.88 -6.60 0.93
CA ALA A 50 -10.76 -6.10 2.29
C ALA A 50 -12.06 -5.44 2.76
N SER A 51 -12.17 -5.21 4.07
CA SER A 51 -13.25 -4.36 4.59
C SER A 51 -13.09 -2.92 4.07
N PRO A 52 -14.19 -2.14 3.95
CA PRO A 52 -14.12 -0.76 3.47
C PRO A 52 -13.09 0.11 4.21
N ARG A 53 -12.92 -0.12 5.51
CA ARG A 53 -11.96 0.61 6.35
C ARG A 53 -10.50 0.29 5.99
N LEU A 54 -10.17 -0.98 5.71
CA LEU A 54 -8.81 -1.35 5.30
C LEU A 54 -8.52 -0.94 3.85
N TYR A 55 -9.54 -0.97 2.99
CA TYR A 55 -9.45 -0.46 1.63
C TYR A 55 -9.14 1.04 1.62
N ASP A 56 -9.93 1.86 2.32
CA ASP A 56 -9.72 3.31 2.42
C ASP A 56 -8.34 3.62 3.04
N LEU A 57 -7.93 2.88 4.07
CA LEU A 57 -6.61 3.04 4.68
C LEU A 57 -5.47 2.78 3.68
N TYR A 58 -5.57 1.72 2.87
CA TYR A 58 -4.57 1.39 1.86
C TYR A 58 -4.48 2.48 0.79
N VAL A 59 -5.63 2.88 0.24
CA VAL A 59 -5.71 3.93 -0.78
C VAL A 59 -5.12 5.23 -0.23
N SER A 60 -5.51 5.63 0.97
CA SER A 60 -5.06 6.87 1.60
C SER A 60 -3.55 6.89 1.85
N LEU A 61 -3.02 5.89 2.56
CA LEU A 61 -1.62 5.88 2.99
C LEU A 61 -0.64 5.57 1.86
N TYR A 62 -0.99 4.63 0.97
CA TYR A 62 -0.03 4.07 0.00
C TYR A 62 -0.22 4.58 -1.42
N LEU A 63 -1.46 4.79 -1.88
CA LEU A 63 -1.71 5.36 -3.21
C LEU A 63 -1.81 6.90 -3.18
N GLY A 64 -2.40 7.44 -2.12
CA GLY A 64 -2.54 8.88 -1.88
C GLY A 64 -1.32 9.51 -1.20
N ASN A 65 -0.29 8.73 -0.87
CA ASN A 65 0.93 9.15 -0.18
C ASN A 65 0.68 9.92 1.14
N GLN A 66 -0.50 9.77 1.76
CA GLN A 66 -0.81 10.44 3.01
C GLN A 66 0.05 9.89 4.15
N THR A 67 0.33 10.74 5.13
CA THR A 67 0.94 10.31 6.39
C THR A 67 -0.13 9.77 7.33
N GLN A 68 0.27 9.03 8.37
CA GLN A 68 -0.71 8.55 9.35
C GLN A 68 -1.31 9.70 10.15
N GLU A 69 -0.50 10.74 10.41
CA GLU A 69 -0.89 11.99 11.05
C GLU A 69 -1.99 12.70 10.25
N SER A 70 -1.72 13.01 8.98
CA SER A 70 -2.69 13.72 8.13
C SER A 70 -3.99 12.94 7.91
N LEU A 71 -3.90 11.60 7.85
CA LEU A 71 -5.07 10.74 7.76
C LEU A 71 -5.87 10.70 9.07
N ALA A 72 -5.17 10.66 10.21
CA ALA A 72 -5.79 10.70 11.53
C ALA A 72 -6.59 12.00 11.71
N ASP A 73 -5.98 13.13 11.40
CA ASP A 73 -6.61 14.45 11.47
C ASP A 73 -7.85 14.52 10.55
N ARG A 74 -7.71 14.07 9.29
CA ARG A 74 -8.80 14.06 8.30
C ARG A 74 -10.01 13.22 8.73
N LEU A 75 -9.77 12.09 9.40
CA LEU A 75 -10.82 11.16 9.82
C LEU A 75 -11.31 11.40 11.24
N GLY A 76 -10.72 12.33 11.98
CA GLY A 76 -11.03 12.57 13.39
C GLY A 76 -10.63 11.40 14.30
N TYR A 77 -9.56 10.68 13.95
CA TYR A 77 -9.00 9.57 14.72
C TYR A 77 -7.68 9.97 15.37
N THR A 78 -7.25 9.18 16.37
CA THR A 78 -5.90 9.32 16.89
C THR A 78 -4.90 8.61 15.98
N ILE A 79 -3.65 9.07 16.01
CA ILE A 79 -2.57 8.44 15.23
C ILE A 79 -2.35 6.97 15.64
N GLU A 80 -2.50 6.64 16.93
CA GLU A 80 -2.36 5.27 17.45
C GLU A 80 -3.44 4.35 16.86
N TYR A 81 -4.66 4.87 16.68
CA TYR A 81 -5.73 4.12 16.04
C TYR A 81 -5.40 3.82 14.57
N ILE A 82 -4.90 4.81 13.82
CA ILE A 82 -4.43 4.63 12.45
C ILE A 82 -3.27 3.63 12.39
N SER A 83 -2.30 3.71 13.30
CA SER A 83 -1.17 2.77 13.38
C SER A 83 -1.62 1.33 13.67
N ARG A 84 -2.63 1.16 14.54
CA ARG A 84 -3.24 -0.14 14.80
C ARG A 84 -3.99 -0.68 13.58
N LEU A 85 -4.74 0.16 12.87
CA LEU A 85 -5.38 -0.23 11.62
C LEU A 85 -4.35 -0.61 10.55
N ASN A 86 -3.24 0.13 10.46
CA ASN A 86 -2.18 -0.17 9.50
C ASN A 86 -1.51 -1.51 9.82
N SER A 87 -1.32 -1.82 11.10
CA SER A 87 -0.85 -3.14 11.53
C SER A 87 -1.83 -4.26 11.15
N GLN A 88 -3.14 -4.01 11.18
CA GLN A 88 -4.16 -4.97 10.71
C GLN A 88 -4.14 -5.11 9.18
N LEU A 89 -3.96 -4.01 8.45
CA LEU A 89 -3.81 -4.00 7.00
C LEU A 89 -2.63 -4.87 6.55
N VAL A 90 -1.46 -4.70 7.18
CA VAL A 90 -0.26 -5.50 6.90
C VAL A 90 -0.53 -6.99 7.14
N LYS A 91 -1.21 -7.35 8.23
CA LYS A 91 -1.60 -8.75 8.52
C LYS A 91 -2.57 -9.29 7.47
N PHE A 92 -3.57 -8.50 7.07
CA PHE A 92 -4.53 -8.88 6.05
C PHE A 92 -3.84 -9.17 4.71
N LEU A 93 -2.99 -8.24 4.24
CA LEU A 93 -2.23 -8.39 3.00
C LEU A 93 -1.30 -9.59 3.06
N TYR A 94 -0.62 -9.80 4.19
CA TYR A 94 0.18 -11.00 4.41
C TYR A 94 -0.64 -12.27 4.25
N THR A 95 -1.82 -12.38 4.88
CA THR A 95 -2.67 -13.56 4.78
C THR A 95 -3.19 -13.77 3.36
N LYS A 96 -3.56 -12.71 2.64
CA LYS A 96 -4.05 -12.81 1.26
C LYS A 96 -2.94 -13.24 0.30
N LEU A 97 -1.77 -12.62 0.41
CA LEU A 97 -0.65 -12.85 -0.50
C LEU A 97 0.16 -14.11 -0.17
N SER A 98 0.06 -14.62 1.06
CA SER A 98 0.66 -15.92 1.42
C SER A 98 -0.22 -17.11 1.04
N LYS A 99 -1.52 -16.88 0.80
CA LYS A 99 -2.47 -17.92 0.37
C LYS A 99 -2.58 -18.07 -1.16
N GLY A 100 -1.91 -17.20 -1.93
CA GLY A 100 -1.88 -17.27 -3.40
C GLY A 100 -0.79 -18.18 -3.98
N ASP A 101 -0.01 -18.85 -3.13
CA ASP A 101 1.04 -19.82 -3.53
C ASP A 101 0.51 -21.30 -3.54
N ASN A 102 -0.82 -21.52 -3.58
CA ASN A 102 -1.43 -22.86 -3.69
C ASN A 102 -2.41 -22.95 -4.85
#